data_AF-A0A3M2BCY6-F1
#
_entry.id   AF-A0A3M2BCY6-F1
#
_cell.length_a   1.000
_cell.length_b   1.000
_cell.length_c   1.000
_cell.angle_alpha   90.00
_cell.angle_beta   90.00
_cell.angle_gamma   90.00
#
_symmetry.space_group_name_H-M   'P 1'
#
loop_
_entity.id
_entity.type
_entity.pdbx_description
1 polymer ?
#
loop_
_entity_poly.entity_id
_entity_poly.type
_entity_poly.pdbx_seq_one_letter_code
_entity_poly.pdbx_strand_id
1 'polypeptide(L)'
;MGRRRVLGFTLIELLVVIAIIALLIGILLPALAKARRAGRAAVCKSNLKSHGVGMASYATDFQDKIFSYSWRAGMHVQNEYINPPAAFQDDMTAAQWQQTEILRRRTGRVSGEHRILNNLNTMPHRRFNHLVLFDYLSSQLPEAI
;
A
#
# COMPACT_ATOMS: atom_id res chain seq x y z
N MET A 1 68.55 -19.46 5.38
CA MET A 1 67.17 -19.48 4.85
C MET A 1 66.27 -20.24 5.82
N GLY A 2 65.56 -19.54 6.71
CA GLY A 2 64.67 -20.17 7.69
C GLY A 2 63.35 -20.57 7.05
N ARG A 3 63.06 -21.87 7.01
CA ARG A 3 61.83 -22.44 6.45
C ARG A 3 60.67 -22.10 7.40
N ARG A 4 59.80 -21.16 7.02
CA ARG A 4 58.55 -20.87 7.76
C ARG A 4 57.72 -22.16 7.81
N ARG A 5 57.51 -22.70 9.02
CA ARG A 5 56.54 -23.79 9.23
C ARG A 5 55.15 -23.21 9.04
N VAL A 6 54.47 -23.62 7.98
CA VAL A 6 53.04 -23.33 7.80
C VAL A 6 52.30 -24.28 8.73
N LEU A 7 51.70 -23.75 9.80
CA LEU A 7 50.80 -24.52 10.66
C LEU A 7 49.55 -24.87 9.85
N GLY A 8 49.24 -26.16 9.74
CA GLY A 8 48.06 -26.63 9.02
C GLY A 8 46.79 -26.34 9.81
N PHE A 9 45.76 -25.85 9.13
CA PHE A 9 44.44 -25.61 9.72
C PHE A 9 43.73 -26.96 9.94
N THR A 10 43.27 -27.23 11.16
CA THR A 10 42.58 -28.49 11.45
C THR A 10 41.09 -28.39 11.07
N LEU A 11 40.47 -29.51 10.71
CA LEU A 11 39.02 -29.56 10.41
C LEU A 11 38.17 -29.14 11.63
N ILE A 12 38.64 -29.41 12.85
CA ILE A 12 37.95 -29.04 14.10
C ILE A 12 37.92 -27.53 14.28
N GLU A 13 39.03 -26.83 14.02
CA GLU A 13 39.07 -25.36 14.10
C GLU A 13 38.08 -24.73 13.11
N LEU A 14 37.98 -25.29 11.89
CA LEU A 14 37.01 -24.82 10.90
C LEU A 14 35.56 -25.06 11.34
N LEU A 15 35.28 -26.24 11.90
CA LEU A 15 33.95 -26.64 12.34
C LEU A 15 33.41 -25.78 13.49
N VAL A 16 34.26 -25.43 14.46
CA VAL A 16 33.86 -24.57 15.58
C VAL A 16 33.52 -23.16 15.08
N VAL A 17 34.27 -22.63 14.12
CA VAL A 17 34.04 -21.28 13.58
C VAL A 17 32.69 -21.21 12.85
N ILE A 18 32.39 -22.17 11.99
CA ILE A 18 31.10 -22.18 11.28
C ILE A 18 29.91 -22.36 12.26
N ALA A 19 30.09 -23.12 13.34
CA ALA A 19 29.06 -23.29 14.36
C ALA A 19 28.75 -21.97 15.10
N ILE A 20 29.79 -21.20 15.45
CA ILE A 20 29.63 -19.88 16.08
C ILE A 20 28.95 -18.90 15.10
N ILE A 21 29.37 -18.87 13.83
CA ILE A 21 28.75 -18.01 12.81
C ILE A 21 27.26 -18.37 12.62
N ALA A 22 26.92 -19.65 12.56
CA ALA A 22 25.54 -20.10 12.41
C ALA A 22 24.65 -19.67 13.60
N LEU A 23 25.17 -19.78 14.83
CA LEU A 23 24.47 -19.30 16.04
C LEU A 23 24.22 -17.79 15.99
N LEU A 24 25.26 -17.01 15.64
CA LEU A 24 25.15 -15.54 15.56
C LEU A 24 24.13 -15.10 14.49
N ILE A 25 24.18 -15.72 13.29
CA ILE A 25 23.22 -15.44 12.21
C ILE A 25 21.80 -15.82 12.61
N GLY A 26 21.62 -16.95 13.32
CA GLY A 26 20.33 -17.41 13.82
C GLY A 26 19.62 -16.39 14.71
N ILE A 27 20.38 -15.63 15.51
CA ILE A 27 19.85 -14.56 16.36
C ILE A 27 19.65 -13.25 15.55
N LEU A 28 20.53 -12.97 14.59
CA LEU A 28 20.55 -11.70 13.87
C LEU A 28 19.43 -11.56 12.80
N LEU A 29 19.13 -12.65 12.08
CA LEU A 29 18.10 -12.65 11.02
C LEU A 29 16.70 -12.23 11.49
N PRO A 30 16.12 -12.80 12.56
CA PRO A 30 14.79 -12.40 13.02
C PRO A 30 14.76 -10.95 13.52
N ALA A 31 15.84 -10.49 14.18
CA ALA A 31 15.97 -9.11 14.64
C ALA A 31 15.99 -8.13 13.45
N LEU A 32 16.75 -8.44 12.39
CA LEU A 32 16.80 -7.62 11.18
C LEU A 32 15.45 -7.55 10.44
N ALA A 33 14.72 -8.67 10.37
CA ALA A 33 13.39 -8.69 9.78
C ALA A 33 12.40 -7.81 10.56
N LYS A 34 12.46 -7.81 11.90
CA LYS A 34 11.67 -6.93 12.76
C LYS A 34 12.04 -5.45 12.55
N ALA A 35 13.34 -5.14 12.51
CA ALA A 35 13.83 -3.78 12.27
C ALA A 35 13.37 -3.23 10.90
N ARG A 36 13.45 -4.05 9.84
CA ARG A 36 12.95 -3.67 8.50
C ARG A 36 11.45 -3.37 8.50
N ARG A 37 10.64 -4.19 9.17
CA ARG A 37 9.20 -3.94 9.30
C ARG A 37 8.92 -2.65 10.07
N ALA A 38 9.64 -2.39 11.16
CA ALA A 38 9.51 -1.15 11.92
C ALA A 38 9.91 0.09 11.08
N GLY A 39 11.00 -0.01 10.30
CA GLY A 39 11.43 1.05 9.39
C GLY A 39 10.37 1.37 8.32
N ARG A 40 9.81 0.34 7.67
CA ARG A 40 8.69 0.51 6.72
C ARG A 40 7.49 1.17 7.38
N ALA A 41 7.14 0.76 8.60
CA ALA A 41 6.03 1.36 9.34
C ALA A 41 6.29 2.83 9.69
N ALA A 42 7.52 3.22 10.05
CA ALA A 42 7.90 4.60 10.31
C ALA A 42 7.72 5.48 9.06
N VAL A 43 8.16 5.00 7.90
CA VAL A 43 7.94 5.69 6.61
C VAL A 43 6.46 5.84 6.32
N CYS A 44 5.66 4.77 6.45
CA CYS A 44 4.22 4.84 6.24
C CYS A 44 3.52 5.84 7.17
N LYS A 45 3.93 5.91 8.44
CA LYS A 45 3.42 6.89 9.41
C LYS A 45 3.77 8.33 9.01
N SER A 46 4.99 8.57 8.54
CA SER A 46 5.42 9.87 8.04
C SER A 46 4.57 10.30 6.84
N ASN A 47 4.39 9.42 5.86
CA ASN A 47 3.56 9.70 4.68
C ASN A 47 2.10 10.01 5.09
N LEU A 48 1.53 9.22 6.00
CA LEU A 48 0.17 9.46 6.49
C LEU A 48 0.02 10.82 7.16
N LYS A 49 1.02 11.25 7.95
CA LYS A 49 1.05 12.59 8.53
C LYS A 49 1.07 13.66 7.44
N SER A 50 1.92 13.53 6.42
CA SER A 50 1.99 14.47 5.29
C SER A 50 0.66 14.57 4.53
N HIS A 51 -0.03 13.45 4.29
CA HIS A 51 -1.36 13.46 3.68
C HIS A 51 -2.41 14.13 4.56
N GLY A 52 -2.37 13.91 5.88
CA GLY A 52 -3.29 14.56 6.83
C GLY A 52 -3.11 16.08 6.83
N VAL A 53 -1.87 16.56 6.83
CA VAL A 53 -1.57 18.00 6.73
C VAL A 53 -2.08 18.57 5.42
N GLY A 54 -1.77 17.95 4.27
CA GLY A 54 -2.23 18.43 2.97
C GLY A 54 -3.76 18.46 2.85
N MET A 55 -4.45 17.47 3.42
CA MET A 55 -5.91 17.44 3.47
C MET A 55 -6.48 18.59 4.31
N ALA A 56 -5.90 18.84 5.49
CA ALA A 56 -6.36 19.92 6.36
C ALA A 56 -6.13 21.30 5.74
N SER A 57 -4.98 21.51 5.09
CA SER A 57 -4.70 22.73 4.33
C SER A 57 -5.73 22.94 3.22
N TYR A 58 -5.99 21.91 2.40
CA TYR A 58 -6.99 22.01 1.33
C TYR A 58 -8.41 22.29 1.88
N ALA A 59 -8.82 21.60 2.94
CA ALA A 59 -10.13 21.84 3.55
C ALA A 59 -10.28 23.29 4.02
N THR A 60 -9.22 23.87 4.60
CA THR A 60 -9.20 25.27 5.04
C THR A 60 -9.42 26.23 3.87
N ASP A 61 -8.78 25.97 2.72
CA ASP A 61 -8.87 26.84 1.54
C ASP A 61 -10.21 26.67 0.78
N PHE A 62 -10.84 25.49 0.85
CA PHE A 62 -12.01 25.13 0.03
C PHE A 62 -13.30 24.90 0.84
N GLN A 63 -13.57 25.70 1.87
CA GLN A 63 -14.83 25.65 2.66
C GLN A 63 -15.10 24.27 3.28
N ASP A 64 -14.09 23.70 3.94
CA ASP A 64 -14.11 22.38 4.56
C ASP A 64 -14.41 21.22 3.59
N LYS A 65 -14.29 21.46 2.27
CA LYS A 65 -14.44 20.41 1.26
C LYS A 65 -13.22 19.50 1.32
N ILE A 66 -13.48 18.23 1.53
CA ILE A 66 -12.49 17.16 1.43
C ILE A 66 -12.65 16.42 0.11
N PHE A 67 -11.60 15.73 -0.32
CA PHE A 67 -11.73 14.78 -1.42
C PHE A 67 -12.83 13.77 -1.09
N SER A 68 -13.77 13.63 -2.02
CA SER A 68 -14.90 12.72 -1.91
C SER A 68 -14.92 11.84 -3.15
N TYR A 69 -15.64 10.74 -3.04
CA TYR A 69 -16.06 10.00 -4.22
C TYR A 69 -16.83 10.95 -5.15
N SER A 70 -16.44 10.97 -6.42
CA SER A 70 -17.10 11.75 -7.46
C SER A 70 -18.35 11.07 -7.99
N TRP A 71 -18.50 9.75 -7.75
CA TRP A 71 -19.64 8.98 -8.21
C TRP A 71 -20.87 9.20 -7.31
N ARG A 72 -22.05 9.32 -7.91
CA ARG A 72 -23.32 9.69 -7.26
C ARG A 72 -24.47 8.81 -7.77
N ALA A 73 -25.57 8.80 -7.04
CA ALA A 73 -26.82 8.18 -7.44
C ALA A 73 -27.28 8.71 -8.81
N GLY A 74 -27.91 7.83 -9.60
CA GLY A 74 -28.39 8.13 -10.94
C GLY A 74 -27.31 8.20 -12.03
N MET A 75 -26.02 8.15 -11.69
CA MET A 75 -24.97 8.10 -12.70
C MET A 75 -24.84 6.71 -13.34
N HIS A 76 -24.63 6.73 -14.66
CA HIS A 76 -24.30 5.57 -15.47
C HIS A 76 -22.79 5.58 -15.71
N VAL A 77 -22.09 4.56 -15.24
CA VAL A 77 -20.64 4.45 -15.44
C VAL A 77 -20.32 3.13 -16.11
N GLN A 78 -19.54 3.15 -17.18
CA GLN A 78 -19.11 1.96 -17.89
C GLN A 78 -17.61 2.04 -18.16
N ASN A 79 -16.86 1.05 -17.71
CA ASN A 79 -15.41 0.95 -17.91
C ASN A 79 -14.94 -0.51 -17.87
N GLU A 80 -13.66 -0.75 -18.17
CA GLU A 80 -13.06 -2.09 -18.23
C GLU A 80 -12.87 -2.74 -16.84
N TYR A 81 -12.77 -1.94 -15.77
CA TYR A 81 -12.39 -2.41 -14.45
C TYR A 81 -13.57 -2.96 -13.63
N ILE A 82 -14.80 -2.54 -13.94
CA ILE A 82 -16.00 -2.92 -13.19
C ILE A 82 -17.20 -3.15 -14.11
N ASN A 83 -18.14 -3.97 -13.66
CA ASN A 83 -19.46 -4.14 -14.27
C ASN A 83 -20.52 -3.64 -13.28
N PRO A 84 -20.73 -2.31 -13.18
CA PRO A 84 -21.72 -1.74 -12.26
C PRO A 84 -23.16 -1.99 -12.75
N PRO A 85 -24.17 -1.81 -11.88
CA PRO A 85 -25.56 -1.76 -12.32
C PRO A 85 -25.77 -0.62 -13.32
N ALA A 86 -26.86 -0.69 -14.10
CA ALA A 86 -27.16 0.31 -15.11
C ALA A 86 -27.09 1.74 -14.52
N ALA A 87 -27.76 2.00 -13.39
CA ALA A 87 -27.62 3.22 -12.62
C ALA A 87 -27.41 2.90 -11.13
N PHE A 88 -26.69 3.76 -10.42
CA PHE A 88 -26.57 3.65 -8.97
C PHE A 88 -27.84 4.15 -8.28
N GLN A 89 -28.40 3.35 -7.36
CA GLN A 89 -29.60 3.74 -6.61
C GLN A 89 -29.30 4.80 -5.55
N ASP A 90 -28.17 4.66 -4.85
CA ASP A 90 -27.74 5.55 -3.77
C ASP A 90 -26.30 6.04 -3.95
N ASP A 91 -25.97 7.22 -3.39
CA ASP A 91 -24.62 7.79 -3.36
C ASP A 91 -23.62 6.86 -2.66
N MET A 92 -24.07 6.14 -1.63
CA MET A 92 -23.25 5.16 -0.93
C MET A 92 -22.83 4.01 -1.86
N THR A 93 -23.78 3.48 -2.62
CA THR A 93 -23.49 2.42 -3.60
C THR A 93 -22.53 2.94 -4.67
N ALA A 94 -22.77 4.15 -5.19
CA ALA A 94 -21.89 4.77 -6.17
C ALA A 94 -20.45 4.91 -5.65
N ALA A 95 -20.28 5.35 -4.40
CA ALA A 95 -18.98 5.47 -3.75
C ALA A 95 -18.26 4.11 -3.57
N GLN A 96 -18.99 3.06 -3.19
CA GLN A 96 -18.43 1.71 -3.05
C GLN A 96 -17.95 1.13 -4.39
N TRP A 97 -18.72 1.35 -5.46
CA TRP A 97 -18.34 0.96 -6.81
C TRP A 97 -17.11 1.73 -7.29
N GLN A 98 -17.07 3.05 -7.08
CA GLN A 98 -15.90 3.86 -7.42
C GLN A 98 -14.66 3.40 -6.67
N GLN A 99 -14.78 3.06 -5.38
CA GLN A 99 -13.64 2.57 -4.62
C GLN A 99 -13.09 1.25 -5.17
N THR A 100 -13.97 0.32 -5.51
CA THR A 100 -13.58 -0.96 -6.14
C THR A 100 -12.91 -0.72 -7.49
N GLU A 101 -13.41 0.24 -8.26
CA GLU A 101 -12.83 0.67 -9.54
C GLU A 101 -11.40 1.22 -9.37
N ILE A 102 -11.20 2.19 -8.48
CA ILE A 102 -9.87 2.79 -8.21
C ILE A 102 -8.88 1.70 -7.80
N LEU A 103 -9.30 0.78 -6.93
CA LEU A 103 -8.47 -0.32 -6.47
C LEU A 103 -8.08 -1.28 -7.61
N ARG A 104 -9.04 -1.66 -8.46
CA ARG A 104 -8.78 -2.54 -9.61
C ARG A 104 -7.89 -1.86 -10.64
N ARG A 105 -8.13 -0.58 -10.94
CA ARG A 105 -7.31 0.23 -11.85
C ARG A 105 -5.87 0.35 -11.38
N ARG A 106 -5.66 0.62 -10.08
CA ARG A 106 -4.31 0.78 -9.50
C ARG A 106 -3.55 -0.53 -9.31
N THR A 107 -4.25 -1.63 -9.04
CA THR A 107 -3.62 -2.92 -8.73
C THR A 107 -3.58 -3.90 -9.91
N GLY A 108 -4.34 -3.64 -10.98
CA GLY A 108 -4.54 -4.57 -12.09
C GLY A 108 -5.35 -5.83 -11.73
N ARG A 109 -5.89 -5.93 -10.51
CA ARG A 109 -6.58 -7.14 -10.00
C ARG A 109 -8.05 -7.18 -10.40
N VAL A 110 -8.31 -7.24 -11.70
CA VAL A 110 -9.66 -7.20 -12.28
C VAL A 110 -10.31 -8.59 -12.34
N SER A 111 -9.52 -9.63 -12.62
CA SER A 111 -10.00 -11.01 -12.84
C SER A 111 -9.11 -12.05 -12.14
N GLY A 112 -9.60 -13.29 -12.03
CA GLY A 112 -8.91 -14.42 -11.40
C GLY A 112 -9.14 -14.56 -9.90
N GLU A 113 -8.38 -15.47 -9.27
CA GLU A 113 -8.51 -15.84 -7.85
C GLU A 113 -8.21 -14.67 -6.89
N HIS A 114 -7.30 -13.79 -7.28
CA HIS A 114 -6.87 -12.62 -6.50
C HIS A 114 -7.62 -11.33 -6.86
N ARG A 115 -8.78 -11.43 -7.54
CA ARG A 115 -9.56 -10.26 -7.93
C ARG A 115 -10.11 -9.52 -6.72
N ILE A 116 -10.20 -8.20 -6.82
CA ILE A 116 -10.84 -7.40 -5.78
C ILE A 116 -12.35 -7.56 -5.93
N LEU A 117 -12.97 -8.22 -4.96
CA LEU A 117 -14.42 -8.41 -4.93
C LEU A 117 -15.09 -7.10 -4.54
N ASN A 118 -16.19 -6.79 -5.22
CA ASN A 118 -17.06 -5.72 -4.77
C ASN A 118 -17.84 -6.23 -3.54
N ASN A 119 -17.74 -5.51 -2.43
CA ASN A 119 -18.49 -5.82 -1.22
C ASN A 119 -19.38 -4.61 -0.88
N LEU A 120 -20.67 -4.74 -1.15
CA LEU A 120 -21.68 -3.68 -1.00
C LEU A 120 -22.16 -3.52 0.46
N ASN A 121 -21.86 -4.46 1.35
CA ASN A 121 -22.40 -4.47 2.73
C ASN A 121 -21.45 -3.87 3.77
N THR A 122 -20.18 -3.72 3.41
CA THR A 122 -19.22 -2.93 4.18
C THR A 122 -18.80 -1.83 3.25
N MET A 123 -18.80 -0.57 3.69
CA MET A 123 -17.98 0.45 3.05
C MET A 123 -16.55 -0.06 3.24
N PRO A 124 -15.99 -0.84 2.29
CA PRO A 124 -15.15 -1.96 2.68
C PRO A 124 -13.80 -1.47 3.17
N HIS A 125 -13.51 -0.17 2.98
CA HIS A 125 -12.23 0.38 3.31
C HIS A 125 -12.26 1.83 3.76
N ARG A 126 -12.85 2.09 4.94
CA ARG A 126 -12.59 3.33 5.72
C ARG A 126 -11.08 3.65 5.85
N ARG A 127 -10.23 2.61 5.74
CA ARG A 127 -8.76 2.70 5.75
C ARG A 127 -8.13 3.20 4.43
N PHE A 128 -8.87 3.17 3.32
CA PHE A 128 -8.38 3.53 1.98
C PHE A 128 -9.00 4.84 1.45
N ASN A 129 -9.54 5.70 2.32
CA ASN A 129 -9.99 7.04 1.89
C ASN A 129 -8.86 7.83 1.21
N HIS A 130 -7.62 7.65 1.65
CA HIS A 130 -6.44 8.27 1.02
C HIS A 130 -6.25 7.87 -0.45
N LEU A 131 -6.83 6.76 -0.92
CA LEU A 131 -6.76 6.39 -2.33
C LEU A 131 -7.56 7.35 -3.21
N VAL A 132 -8.64 7.94 -2.69
CA VAL A 132 -9.42 8.97 -3.39
C VAL A 132 -8.60 10.24 -3.55
N LEU A 133 -7.85 10.64 -2.51
CA LEU A 133 -6.89 11.74 -2.61
C LEU A 133 -5.83 11.47 -3.67
N PHE A 134 -5.23 10.27 -3.66
CA PHE A 134 -4.25 9.91 -4.69
C PHE A 134 -4.86 9.86 -6.08
N ASP A 135 -6.14 9.53 -6.19
CA ASP A 135 -6.87 9.55 -7.46
C ASP A 135 -7.05 10.96 -7.98
N TYR A 136 -7.48 11.85 -7.11
CA TYR A 136 -7.67 13.26 -7.40
C TYR A 136 -6.35 13.94 -7.78
N LEU A 137 -5.27 13.68 -7.03
CA LEU A 137 -3.94 14.20 -7.35
C LEU A 137 -3.37 13.64 -8.65
N SER A 138 -3.80 12.43 -9.07
CA SER A 138 -3.39 11.84 -10.35
C SER A 138 -4.28 12.21 -11.53
N SER A 139 -5.49 12.74 -11.27
CA SER A 139 -6.37 13.21 -12.34
C SER A 139 -5.86 14.54 -12.88
N GLN A 140 -5.90 14.70 -14.21
CA GLN A 140 -5.67 16.00 -14.83
C GLN A 140 -6.77 16.96 -14.34
N LEU A 141 -6.36 18.15 -13.88
CA LEU A 141 -7.31 19.20 -13.51
C LEU A 141 -8.18 19.52 -14.74
N PRO A 142 -9.50 19.65 -14.58
CA PRO A 142 -10.33 20.11 -15.67
C PRO A 142 -9.80 21.49 -16.13
N GLU A 143 -9.63 21.66 -17.44
CA GLU A 143 -9.26 22.96 -18.01
C GLU A 143 -10.30 24.00 -17.57
N ALA A 144 -9.82 25.20 -17.25
CA ALA A 144 -10.70 26.30 -16.87
C ALA A 144 -11.66 26.56 -18.05
N ILE A 145 -12.96 26.40 -17.78
CA ILE A 145 -14.04 26.73 -18.72
C ILE A 145 -14.13 28.24 -18.91
#